data_AF-A0AAD6YBF0-F1
#
_entry.id   AF-A0AAD6YBF0-F1
#
_cell.length_a   1.000
_cell.length_b   1.000
_cell.length_c   1.000
_cell.angle_alpha   90.00
_cell.angle_beta   90.00
_cell.angle_gamma   90.00
#
_symmetry.space_group_name_H-M   'P 1'
#
loop_
_entity.id
_entity.type
_entity.pdbx_description
1 polymer ?
#
loop_
_entity_poly.entity_id
_entity_poly.type
_entity_poly.pdbx_seq_one_letter_code
_entity_poly.pdbx_strand_id
1 'polypeptide(L)'
;MQRYFIALLCLGFVRATLQNFTVDDTSPDILYSFPTFYCDTSCPQEVTEGLFNRTATLTFGSITFSFTGTAFYASLDLVGTCSISVDGDEIGTLNTSFADAILGVSKSDMANGPHTLVIAPTTEGTVIGFDHLIYTASLPAKRHVGEVVGGVIGGVVLTVGTVFAVLYARRRRLILRRNQRKSAVLRGISTLSTGV
;
A
#
# COMPACT_ATOMS: atom_id res chain seq x y z
N MET A 1 37.09 32.74 8.29
CA MET A 1 35.83 32.45 7.57
C MET A 1 35.80 30.97 7.24
N GLN A 2 35.14 30.15 8.05
CA GLN A 2 35.07 28.71 7.82
C GLN A 2 33.65 28.28 8.18
N ARG A 3 32.83 28.03 7.15
CA ARG A 3 31.46 27.56 7.29
C ARG A 3 31.48 26.05 7.19
N TYR A 4 31.17 25.38 8.29
CA TYR A 4 30.98 23.95 8.36
C TYR A 4 29.73 23.56 7.57
N PHE A 5 29.92 22.67 6.59
CA PHE A 5 28.84 21.99 5.88
C PHE A 5 28.27 20.92 6.83
N ILE A 6 27.05 21.12 7.33
CA ILE A 6 26.31 20.09 8.05
C ILE A 6 25.70 19.18 6.99
N ALA A 7 26.32 18.03 6.75
CA ALA A 7 25.69 16.94 6.01
C ALA A 7 24.66 16.28 6.95
N LEU A 8 23.40 16.70 6.82
CA LEU A 8 22.28 16.06 7.51
C LEU A 8 22.05 14.69 6.84
N LEU A 9 22.54 13.63 7.48
CA LEU A 9 22.38 12.25 7.05
C LEU A 9 20.94 11.84 7.35
N CYS A 10 20.04 12.02 6.37
CA CYS A 10 18.66 11.54 6.44
C CYS A 10 18.65 10.01 6.37
N LEU A 11 18.85 9.34 7.51
CA LEU A 11 18.49 7.94 7.70
C LEU A 11 16.97 7.84 7.66
N GLY A 12 16.42 7.67 6.45
CA GLY A 12 15.02 7.36 6.27
C GLY A 12 14.74 5.98 6.87
N PHE A 13 14.07 5.96 8.03
CA PHE A 13 13.48 4.74 8.57
C PHE A 13 12.47 4.20 7.55
N VAL A 14 12.81 3.10 6.89
CA VAL A 14 11.84 2.35 6.08
C VAL A 14 10.95 1.59 7.05
N ARG A 15 9.78 2.14 7.35
CA ARG A 15 8.75 1.42 8.11
C ARG A 15 7.99 0.51 7.15
N ALA A 16 8.01 -0.79 7.40
CA ALA A 16 7.07 -1.69 6.74
C ALA A 16 5.63 -1.37 7.18
N THR A 17 4.68 -1.53 6.27
CA THR A 17 3.26 -1.35 6.57
C THR A 17 2.59 -2.72 6.50
N LEU A 18 1.86 -3.08 7.57
CA LEU A 18 1.01 -4.26 7.57
C LEU A 18 -0.31 -3.92 6.88
N GLN A 19 -0.73 -4.77 5.94
CA GLN A 19 -1.99 -4.64 5.22
C GLN A 19 -2.74 -5.97 5.24
N ASN A 20 -4.04 -5.90 5.52
CA ASN A 20 -4.93 -7.04 5.45
C ASN A 20 -5.55 -7.16 4.05
N PHE A 21 -5.65 -8.39 3.56
CA PHE A 21 -6.26 -8.75 2.29
C PHE A 21 -7.34 -9.79 2.55
N THR A 22 -8.54 -9.55 2.06
CA THR A 22 -9.66 -10.50 2.13
C THR A 22 -9.78 -11.23 0.80
N VAL A 23 -9.93 -12.55 0.86
CA VAL A 23 -10.11 -13.46 -0.25
C VAL A 23 -11.44 -14.17 -0.05
N ASP A 24 -12.32 -13.99 -1.03
CA ASP A 24 -13.67 -14.58 -1.08
C ASP A 24 -13.61 -16.05 -1.50
N ASP A 25 -14.60 -16.85 -1.12
CA ASP A 25 -14.70 -18.28 -1.48
C ASP A 25 -14.70 -18.51 -2.99
N THR A 26 -15.20 -17.55 -3.76
CA THR A 26 -15.23 -17.58 -5.24
C THR A 26 -13.90 -17.21 -5.90
N SER A 27 -12.87 -16.87 -5.12
CA SER A 27 -11.58 -16.44 -5.66
C SER A 27 -10.93 -17.54 -6.49
N PRO A 28 -10.42 -17.24 -7.71
CA PRO A 28 -9.70 -18.21 -8.52
C PRO A 28 -8.35 -18.63 -7.90
N ASP A 29 -7.86 -17.91 -6.89
CA ASP A 29 -6.63 -18.23 -6.17
C ASP A 29 -6.81 -19.39 -5.18
N ILE A 30 -8.05 -19.79 -4.88
CA ILE A 30 -8.36 -20.91 -4.01
C ILE A 30 -8.53 -22.16 -4.88
N LEU A 31 -7.77 -23.21 -4.54
CA LEU A 31 -7.84 -24.49 -5.20
C LEU A 31 -8.68 -25.45 -4.37
N TYR A 32 -9.84 -25.81 -4.90
CA TYR A 32 -10.72 -26.82 -4.33
C TYR A 32 -10.50 -28.16 -5.02
N SER A 33 -10.41 -29.22 -4.22
CA SER A 33 -10.50 -30.58 -4.73
C SER A 33 -11.95 -30.91 -5.06
N PHE A 34 -12.20 -31.54 -6.21
CA PHE A 34 -13.55 -31.93 -6.61
C PHE A 34 -14.05 -33.16 -5.83
N PRO A 35 -15.38 -33.29 -5.60
CA PRO A 35 -16.44 -32.40 -6.06
C PRO A 35 -16.62 -31.14 -5.20
N THR A 36 -17.07 -30.05 -5.84
CA THR A 36 -17.44 -28.78 -5.19
C THR A 36 -18.91 -28.44 -5.42
N PHE A 37 -19.50 -27.73 -4.46
CA PHE A 37 -20.85 -27.19 -4.54
C PHE A 37 -20.81 -25.73 -4.10
N TYR A 38 -21.42 -24.85 -4.88
CA TYR A 38 -21.47 -23.43 -4.59
C TYR A 38 -22.82 -23.08 -3.97
N CYS A 39 -22.80 -22.47 -2.79
CA CYS A 39 -23.94 -21.95 -2.08
C CYS A 39 -24.00 -20.43 -2.24
N ASP A 40 -25.13 -19.92 -2.72
CA ASP A 40 -25.43 -18.49 -2.80
C ASP A 40 -26.83 -18.19 -2.25
N THR A 41 -27.43 -17.08 -2.67
CA THR A 41 -28.81 -16.71 -2.31
C THR A 41 -29.90 -17.71 -2.70
N SER A 42 -29.60 -18.74 -3.51
CA SER A 42 -30.51 -19.85 -3.80
C SER A 42 -30.54 -20.93 -2.71
N CYS A 43 -29.55 -20.93 -1.82
CA CYS A 43 -29.53 -21.80 -0.64
C CYS A 43 -30.46 -21.26 0.45
N PRO A 44 -30.89 -22.10 1.42
CA PRO A 44 -31.71 -21.64 2.53
C PRO A 44 -31.07 -20.43 3.21
N GLN A 45 -31.88 -19.40 3.50
CA GLN A 45 -31.41 -18.13 4.06
C GLN A 45 -30.66 -18.32 5.39
N GLU A 46 -31.06 -19.33 6.18
CA GLU A 46 -30.41 -19.74 7.42
C GLU A 46 -28.94 -20.17 7.24
N VAL A 47 -28.55 -20.55 6.01
CA VAL A 47 -27.18 -20.96 5.65
C VAL A 47 -26.36 -19.78 5.13
N THR A 48 -26.99 -18.77 4.52
CA THR A 48 -26.29 -17.65 3.85
C THR A 48 -26.26 -16.36 4.66
N GLU A 49 -27.08 -16.25 5.71
CA GLU A 49 -27.01 -15.13 6.65
C GLU A 49 -25.78 -15.24 7.55
N GLY A 50 -24.91 -14.23 7.49
CA GLY A 50 -23.68 -14.16 8.27
C GLY A 50 -22.41 -14.51 7.49
N LEU A 51 -22.54 -15.16 6.32
CA LEU A 51 -21.43 -15.39 5.40
C LEU A 51 -20.95 -14.08 4.77
N PHE A 52 -19.65 -14.01 4.50
CA PHE A 52 -19.09 -12.95 3.68
C PHE A 52 -19.68 -13.03 2.28
N ASN A 53 -20.11 -11.88 1.76
CA ASN A 53 -20.81 -11.77 0.47
C ASN A 53 -22.08 -12.66 0.31
N ARG A 54 -22.56 -13.31 1.38
CA ARG A 54 -23.67 -14.27 1.38
C ARG A 54 -23.41 -15.51 0.50
N THR A 55 -22.14 -15.91 0.38
CA THR A 55 -21.70 -17.03 -0.46
C THR A 55 -20.79 -17.96 0.32
N ALA A 56 -20.78 -19.23 -0.06
CA ALA A 56 -19.79 -20.20 0.40
C ALA A 56 -19.59 -21.30 -0.63
N THR A 57 -18.38 -21.86 -0.66
CA THR A 57 -18.03 -22.98 -1.51
C THR A 57 -17.78 -24.20 -0.62
N LEU A 58 -18.55 -25.26 -0.87
CA LEU A 58 -18.48 -26.52 -0.15
C LEU A 58 -17.68 -27.51 -0.98
N THR A 59 -16.87 -28.33 -0.30
CA THR A 59 -16.13 -29.43 -0.91
C THR A 59 -16.07 -30.64 0.02
N PHE A 60 -15.95 -31.82 -0.58
CA PHE A 60 -15.65 -33.08 0.11
C PHE A 60 -14.16 -33.42 0.10
N GLY A 61 -13.34 -32.60 -0.58
CA GLY A 61 -11.91 -32.77 -0.69
C GLY A 61 -11.14 -31.62 -0.04
N SER A 62 -9.85 -31.51 -0.34
CA SER A 62 -8.99 -30.48 0.25
C SER A 62 -9.19 -29.10 -0.38
N ILE A 63 -8.96 -28.07 0.42
CA ILE A 63 -8.87 -26.66 0.02
C ILE A 63 -7.42 -26.23 0.18
N THR A 64 -6.84 -25.65 -0.86
CA THR A 64 -5.46 -25.15 -0.84
C THR A 64 -5.45 -23.68 -1.25
N PHE A 65 -4.77 -22.85 -0.47
CA PHE A 65 -4.62 -21.43 -0.76
C PHE A 65 -3.18 -20.97 -0.48
N SER A 66 -2.57 -20.28 -1.44
CA SER A 66 -1.22 -19.73 -1.31
C SER A 66 -1.28 -18.22 -1.12
N PHE A 67 -0.55 -17.71 -0.12
CA PHE A 67 -0.47 -16.27 0.16
C PHE A 67 0.95 -15.86 0.52
N THR A 68 1.23 -14.56 0.51
CA THR A 68 2.48 -14.01 1.04
C THR A 68 2.16 -13.10 2.21
N GLY A 69 2.57 -13.47 3.42
CA GLY A 69 2.20 -12.70 4.60
C GLY A 69 2.84 -13.18 5.90
N THR A 70 2.23 -12.76 7.00
CA THR A 70 2.70 -12.94 8.39
C THR A 70 1.63 -13.51 9.30
N ALA A 71 0.36 -13.41 8.89
CA ALA A 71 -0.78 -13.93 9.61
C ALA A 71 -1.90 -14.29 8.63
N PHE A 72 -2.78 -15.22 9.01
CA PHE A 72 -4.07 -15.42 8.37
C PHE A 72 -5.17 -15.79 9.37
N TYR A 73 -6.41 -15.58 8.94
CA TYR A 73 -7.65 -16.05 9.55
C TYR A 73 -8.54 -16.58 8.44
N ALA A 74 -9.08 -17.79 8.56
CA ALA A 74 -10.00 -18.38 7.60
C ALA A 74 -11.34 -18.70 8.29
N SER A 75 -12.41 -18.33 7.60
CA SER A 75 -13.82 -18.55 7.95
C SER A 75 -14.30 -19.82 7.27
N LEU A 76 -14.69 -20.80 8.08
CA LEU A 76 -15.07 -22.14 7.63
C LEU A 76 -16.44 -22.53 8.17
N ASP A 77 -17.08 -23.46 7.48
CA ASP A 77 -18.18 -24.27 7.97
C ASP A 77 -17.79 -25.75 7.80
N LEU A 78 -18.18 -26.63 8.71
CA LEU A 78 -17.66 -27.99 8.74
C LEU A 78 -18.67 -29.01 9.27
N VAL A 79 -18.76 -30.12 8.54
CA VAL A 79 -19.28 -31.40 9.04
C VAL A 79 -18.18 -32.44 9.01
N GLY A 80 -17.97 -33.10 10.14
CA GLY A 80 -16.94 -34.11 10.28
C GLY A 80 -15.63 -33.50 10.76
N THR A 81 -14.52 -34.14 10.42
CA THR A 81 -13.20 -33.78 10.96
C THR A 81 -12.24 -33.41 9.84
N CYS A 82 -11.62 -32.23 9.94
CA CYS A 82 -10.59 -31.79 9.00
C CYS A 82 -9.29 -31.39 9.74
N SER A 83 -8.15 -31.64 9.09
CA SER A 83 -6.83 -31.19 9.51
C SER A 83 -6.48 -29.90 8.79
N ILE A 84 -5.87 -28.95 9.50
CA ILE A 84 -5.36 -27.72 8.91
C ILE A 84 -3.84 -27.72 9.03
N SER A 85 -3.16 -27.46 7.92
CA SER A 85 -1.72 -27.33 7.86
C SER A 85 -1.30 -26.07 7.11
N VAL A 86 -0.12 -25.56 7.47
CA VAL A 86 0.51 -24.41 6.82
C VAL A 86 1.93 -24.80 6.52
N ASP A 87 2.33 -24.72 5.24
CA ASP A 87 3.65 -25.13 4.76
C ASP A 87 3.99 -26.61 5.04
N GLY A 88 2.97 -27.45 5.15
CA GLY A 88 3.08 -28.87 5.47
C GLY A 88 3.09 -29.19 6.97
N ASP A 89 3.20 -28.18 7.84
CA ASP A 89 3.11 -28.36 9.29
C ASP A 89 1.65 -28.29 9.73
N GLU A 90 1.15 -29.36 10.37
CA GLU A 90 -0.20 -29.36 10.95
C GLU A 90 -0.28 -28.38 12.11
N ILE A 91 -1.26 -27.48 12.05
CA ILE A 91 -1.48 -26.43 13.06
C ILE A 91 -2.70 -26.71 13.93
N GLY A 92 -3.54 -27.66 13.53
CA GLY A 92 -4.68 -28.11 14.32
C GLY A 92 -5.66 -28.98 13.53
N THR A 93 -6.63 -29.50 14.26
CA THR A 93 -7.75 -30.28 13.73
C THR A 93 -9.05 -29.61 14.16
N LEU A 94 -10.04 -29.52 13.27
CA LEU A 94 -11.40 -29.10 13.60
C LEU A 94 -12.34 -30.30 13.48
N ASN A 95 -13.29 -30.42 14.41
CA ASN A 95 -14.30 -31.47 14.39
C ASN A 95 -15.64 -30.90 14.85
N THR A 96 -16.61 -30.82 13.94
CA THR A 96 -17.94 -30.24 14.21
C THR A 96 -19.03 -30.96 13.43
N SER A 97 -20.27 -30.72 13.80
CA SER A 97 -21.48 -31.09 13.05
C SER A 97 -22.21 -29.81 12.65
N PHE A 98 -22.77 -29.71 11.43
CA PHE A 98 -23.51 -28.52 10.93
C PHE A 98 -24.47 -28.02 12.02
N ALA A 99 -24.11 -26.92 12.67
CA ALA A 99 -24.90 -26.28 13.75
C ALA A 99 -24.27 -24.99 14.27
N ASP A 100 -22.96 -24.77 14.10
CA ASP A 100 -22.28 -23.64 14.74
C ASP A 100 -21.77 -22.59 13.76
N ALA A 101 -21.89 -21.35 14.20
CA ALA A 101 -21.37 -20.16 13.57
C ALA A 101 -19.96 -20.38 12.99
N ILE A 102 -19.76 -19.91 11.76
CA ILE A 102 -18.47 -19.64 11.12
C ILE A 102 -17.26 -19.97 12.03
N LEU A 103 -16.66 -21.11 11.79
CA LEU A 103 -15.49 -21.60 12.52
C LEU A 103 -14.25 -20.89 12.00
N GLY A 104 -13.58 -20.17 12.89
CA GLY A 104 -12.33 -19.48 12.58
C GLY A 104 -11.11 -20.35 12.84
N VAL A 105 -10.27 -20.57 11.84
CA VAL A 105 -8.87 -21.01 12.04
C VAL A 105 -7.92 -19.85 11.76
N SER A 106 -6.88 -19.68 12.57
CA SER A 106 -5.89 -18.63 12.37
C SER A 106 -4.50 -19.03 12.80
N LYS A 107 -3.51 -18.36 12.21
CA LYS A 107 -2.11 -18.41 12.62
C LYS A 107 -1.50 -17.02 12.46
N SER A 108 -0.76 -16.57 13.47
CA SER A 108 -0.02 -15.29 13.48
C SER A 108 1.48 -15.52 13.60
N ASP A 109 2.23 -14.42 13.58
CA ASP A 109 3.67 -14.40 13.86
C ASP A 109 4.51 -15.28 12.93
N MET A 110 4.01 -15.50 11.71
CA MET A 110 4.75 -16.17 10.65
C MET A 110 5.79 -15.22 10.05
N ALA A 111 6.90 -15.79 9.58
CA ALA A 111 7.90 -15.02 8.86
C ALA A 111 7.27 -14.42 7.60
N ASN A 112 7.52 -13.14 7.31
CA ASN A 112 6.96 -12.52 6.11
C ASN A 112 7.50 -13.21 4.85
N GLY A 113 6.65 -13.99 4.19
CA GLY A 113 7.06 -14.82 3.06
C GLY A 113 5.89 -15.59 2.45
N PRO A 114 6.16 -16.38 1.40
CA PRO A 114 5.16 -17.24 0.79
C PRO A 114 4.78 -18.38 1.75
N HIS A 115 3.47 -18.63 1.86
CA HIS A 115 2.88 -19.68 2.68
C HIS A 115 1.77 -20.40 1.91
N THR A 116 1.58 -21.68 2.22
CA THR A 116 0.48 -22.49 1.67
C THR A 116 -0.37 -23.05 2.79
N LEU A 117 -1.62 -22.59 2.88
CA LEU A 117 -2.65 -23.15 3.73
C LEU A 117 -3.29 -24.36 3.03
N VAL A 118 -3.41 -25.47 3.74
CA VAL A 118 -4.14 -26.66 3.30
C VAL A 118 -5.13 -27.07 4.38
N ILE A 119 -6.40 -27.20 3.99
CA ILE A 119 -7.48 -27.72 4.83
C ILE A 119 -7.93 -29.02 4.17
N ALA A 120 -7.78 -30.14 4.87
CA ALA A 120 -8.03 -31.46 4.30
C ALA A 120 -8.96 -32.28 5.19
N PRO A 121 -9.95 -32.99 4.61
CA PRO A 121 -10.78 -33.91 5.37
C PRO A 121 -9.92 -35.06 5.89
N THR A 122 -10.16 -35.47 7.14
CA THR A 122 -9.48 -36.61 7.78
C THR A 122 -10.35 -37.87 7.81
N THR A 123 -11.67 -37.67 7.73
CA THR A 123 -12.68 -38.74 7.71
C THR A 123 -13.49 -38.69 6.43
N GLU A 124 -13.94 -39.85 5.95
CA GLU A 124 -14.87 -39.94 4.83
C GLU A 124 -16.21 -39.26 5.17
N GLY A 125 -16.83 -38.61 4.18
CA GLY A 125 -18.08 -37.87 4.38
C GLY A 125 -17.92 -36.50 5.04
N THR A 126 -16.69 -36.05 5.31
CA THR A 126 -16.42 -34.69 5.78
C THR A 126 -16.79 -33.68 4.68
N VAL A 127 -17.53 -32.64 5.06
CA VAL A 127 -17.88 -31.51 4.19
C VAL A 127 -17.24 -30.26 4.75
N ILE A 128 -16.43 -29.59 3.94
CA ILE A 128 -15.76 -28.35 4.30
C ILE A 128 -16.40 -27.24 3.49
N GLY A 129 -17.11 -26.34 4.16
CA GLY A 129 -17.54 -25.05 3.64
C GLY A 129 -16.44 -24.01 3.87
N PHE A 130 -16.14 -23.24 2.84
CA PHE A 130 -15.23 -22.11 2.92
C PHE A 130 -15.99 -20.85 2.53
N ASP A 131 -15.81 -19.81 3.33
CA ASP A 131 -16.50 -18.53 3.20
C ASP A 131 -15.52 -17.42 2.79
N HIS A 132 -14.54 -17.12 3.65
CA HIS A 132 -13.49 -16.17 3.29
C HIS A 132 -12.21 -16.39 4.08
N LEU A 133 -11.12 -15.81 3.59
CA LEU A 133 -9.85 -15.77 4.29
C LEU A 133 -9.30 -14.34 4.31
N ILE A 134 -8.76 -13.95 5.45
CA ILE A 134 -8.04 -12.69 5.64
C ILE A 134 -6.59 -13.02 5.90
N TYR A 135 -5.66 -12.48 5.12
CA TYR A 135 -4.23 -12.58 5.40
C TYR A 135 -3.57 -11.21 5.55
N THR A 136 -2.56 -11.14 6.41
CA THR A 136 -1.81 -9.90 6.67
C THR A 136 -0.45 -9.98 6.00
N ALA A 137 -0.17 -9.07 5.07
CA ALA A 137 1.15 -8.95 4.43
C ALA A 137 1.93 -7.75 4.96
N SER A 138 3.25 -7.91 5.11
CA SER A 138 4.15 -6.79 5.36
C SER A 138 4.68 -6.26 4.03
N LEU A 139 4.12 -5.13 3.60
CA LEU A 139 4.54 -4.47 2.37
C LEU A 139 5.68 -3.49 2.64
N PRO A 140 6.65 -3.36 1.71
CA PRO A 140 7.65 -2.31 1.79
C PRO A 140 6.95 -0.95 1.76
N ALA A 141 7.40 -0.02 2.60
CA ALA A 141 6.90 1.35 2.61
C ALA A 141 6.91 1.93 1.18
N LYS A 142 5.79 2.49 0.72
CA LYS A 142 5.78 3.31 -0.48
C LYS A 142 6.75 4.46 -0.27
N ARG A 143 7.90 4.41 -0.96
CA ARG A 143 8.92 5.45 -0.88
C ARG A 143 8.45 6.67 -1.68
N HIS A 144 8.13 7.75 -0.99
CA HIS A 144 7.84 9.08 -1.58
C HIS A 144 9.10 9.78 -2.10
N VAL A 145 10.03 9.03 -2.71
CA VAL A 145 11.29 9.59 -3.23
C VAL A 145 11.00 10.65 -4.30
N GLY A 146 9.95 10.47 -5.11
CA GLY A 146 9.55 11.43 -6.14
C GLY A 146 9.11 12.78 -5.57
N GLU A 147 8.31 12.81 -4.50
CA GLU A 147 7.85 14.07 -3.88
C GLU A 147 8.99 14.82 -3.20
N VAL A 148 9.89 14.10 -2.52
CA VAL A 148 11.07 14.70 -1.87
C VAL A 148 12.01 15.31 -2.91
N VAL A 149 12.29 14.60 -4.00
CA VAL A 149 13.18 15.10 -5.07
C VAL A 149 12.54 16.27 -5.82
N GLY A 150 11.22 16.20 -6.09
CA GLY A 150 10.48 17.30 -6.72
C GLY A 150 10.51 18.59 -5.90
N GLY A 151 10.33 18.49 -4.57
CA GLY A 151 10.40 19.63 -3.67
C GLY A 151 11.78 20.29 -3.62
N VAL A 152 12.85 19.48 -3.57
CA VAL A 152 14.24 19.99 -3.52
C VAL A 152 14.61 20.67 -4.83
N ILE A 153 14.34 20.04 -5.99
CA ILE A 153 14.66 20.63 -7.30
C ILE A 153 13.85 21.91 -7.52
N GLY A 154 12.55 21.90 -7.21
CA GLY A 154 11.69 23.08 -7.32
C GLY A 154 12.17 24.25 -6.44
N GLY A 155 12.56 23.97 -5.20
CA GLY A 155 13.08 24.98 -4.28
C GLY A 155 14.41 25.59 -4.73
N VAL A 156 15.33 24.77 -5.25
CA VAL A 156 16.63 25.25 -5.78
C VAL A 156 16.42 26.13 -7.02
N VAL A 157 15.55 25.74 -7.94
CA VAL A 157 15.28 26.54 -9.15
C VAL A 157 14.65 27.89 -8.80
N LEU A 158 13.71 27.92 -7.84
CA LEU A 158 13.07 29.16 -7.41
C LEU A 158 14.04 30.14 -6.75
N THR A 159 14.92 29.64 -5.87
CA THR A 159 15.95 30.47 -5.21
C THR A 159 16.97 31.03 -6.20
N VAL A 160 17.47 30.22 -7.14
CA VAL A 160 18.40 30.69 -8.19
C VAL A 160 17.72 31.73 -9.09
N GLY A 161 16.48 31.47 -9.51
CA GLY A 161 15.70 32.41 -10.33
C GLY A 161 15.47 33.76 -9.64
N THR A 162 15.14 33.76 -8.35
CA THR A 162 14.96 35.00 -7.57
C THR A 162 16.26 35.79 -7.45
N VAL A 163 17.40 35.13 -7.20
CA VAL A 163 18.71 35.80 -7.15
C VAL A 163 19.04 36.44 -8.50
N PHE A 164 18.84 35.71 -9.60
CA PHE A 164 19.08 36.24 -10.95
C PHE A 164 18.19 37.45 -11.27
N ALA A 165 16.90 37.39 -10.93
CA ALA A 165 15.97 38.49 -11.14
C ALA A 165 16.39 39.75 -10.36
N VAL A 166 16.83 39.59 -9.11
CA VAL A 166 17.31 40.70 -8.27
C VAL A 166 18.59 41.32 -8.85
N LEU A 167 19.55 40.50 -9.28
CA LEU A 167 20.79 40.98 -9.90
C LEU A 167 20.50 41.71 -11.22
N TYR A 168 19.60 41.18 -12.04
CA TYR A 168 19.18 41.80 -13.30
C TYR A 168 18.51 43.17 -13.06
N ALA A 169 17.59 43.24 -12.10
CA ALA A 169 16.92 44.50 -11.73
C ALA A 169 17.92 45.55 -11.20
N ARG A 170 18.89 45.15 -10.37
CA ARG A 170 19.96 46.05 -9.89
C ARG A 170 20.79 46.59 -11.05
N ARG A 171 21.21 45.73 -11.98
CA ARG A 171 22.01 46.14 -13.15
C ARG A 171 21.23 47.11 -14.05
N ARG A 172 19.94 46.85 -14.29
CA ARG A 172 19.07 47.73 -15.09
C ARG A 172 18.90 49.11 -14.44
N ARG A 173 18.68 49.19 -13.13
CA ARG A 173 18.56 50.46 -12.39
C ARG A 173 19.84 51.31 -12.49
N LEU A 174 21.02 50.69 -12.42
CA LEU A 174 22.30 51.40 -12.55
C LEU A 174 22.49 52.00 -13.95
N ILE A 175 22.12 51.29 -15.00
CA ILE A 175 22.21 51.78 -16.39
C ILE A 175 21.28 52.98 -16.60
N LEU A 176 20.04 52.91 -16.12
CA LEU A 176 19.08 54.01 -16.25
C LEU A 176 19.55 55.28 -15.51
N ARG A 177 20.13 55.13 -14.32
CA ARG A 177 20.72 56.27 -13.57
C ARG A 177 21.90 56.91 -14.33
N ARG A 178 22.72 56.10 -15.00
CA ARG A 178 23.83 56.62 -15.84
C ARG A 178 23.30 57.40 -17.04
N ASN A 179 22.25 56.92 -17.70
CA ASN A 179 21.64 57.60 -18.84
C ASN A 179 20.99 58.92 -18.43
N GLN A 180 20.28 58.96 -17.30
CA GLN A 180 19.70 60.20 -16.77
C GLN A 180 20.76 61.26 -16.41
N ARG A 181 21.89 60.85 -15.82
CA ARG A 181 23.02 61.77 -15.56
C ARG A 181 23.60 62.34 -16.85
N LYS A 182 23.79 61.52 -17.89
CA LYS A 182 24.26 61.98 -19.20
C LYS A 182 23.29 62.98 -19.83
N SER A 183 21.98 62.72 -19.77
CA SER A 183 20.95 63.64 -20.29
C SER A 183 20.87 64.96 -19.51
N ALA A 184 21.09 64.95 -18.19
CA ALA A 184 21.11 66.16 -17.37
C ALA A 184 22.33 67.04 -17.67
N VAL A 185 23.52 66.44 -17.86
CA VAL A 185 24.74 67.17 -18.25
C VAL A 185 24.58 67.84 -19.61
N LEU A 186 24.02 67.13 -20.59
CA LEU A 186 23.79 67.68 -21.95
C LEU A 186 22.80 68.86 -21.94
N ARG A 187 21.75 68.83 -21.10
CA ARG A 187 20.80 69.95 -20.95
C ARG A 187 21.41 71.17 -20.24
N GLY A 188 22.33 70.95 -19.30
CA GLY A 188 23.08 72.04 -18.64
C GLY A 188 24.03 72.76 -19.59
N ILE A 189 24.59 72.06 -20.57
CA ILE A 189 25.49 72.67 -21.57
C ILE A 189 24.70 73.47 -22.62
N SER A 190 23.52 72.98 -23.04
CA SER A 190 22.68 73.71 -24.01
C SER A 190 22.06 75.01 -23.49
N THR A 191 21.96 75.18 -22.17
CA THR A 191 21.41 76.41 -21.55
C THR A 191 22.45 77.52 -21.36
N LEU A 192 23.75 77.20 -21.45
CA LEU A 192 24.85 78.17 -21.44
C LEU A 192 25.15 78.78 -22.82
N SER A 193 24.64 78.16 -23.90
CA SER A 193 24.93 78.58 -25.29
C SER A 193 23.91 79.56 -25.88
N THR A 194 22.78 79.81 -25.22
CA THR A 194 21.68 80.67 -25.72
C THR A 194 21.52 81.99 -24.94
N GLY A 195 22.44 82.29 -24.02
CA GLY A 195 22.47 83.53 -23.26
C GLY A 195 23.65 84.42 -23.65
N VAL A 196 23.79 84.75 -24.93
CA VAL A 196 24.61 85.86 -25.45
C VAL A 196 23.85 86.50 -26.60
#